data_AF-K4LDQ0-F1
#
_entry.id   AF-K4LDQ0-F1
#
_cell.length_a   1.000
_cell.length_b   1.000
_cell.length_c   1.000
_cell.angle_alpha   90.00
_cell.angle_beta   90.00
_cell.angle_gamma   90.00
#
_symmetry.space_group_name_H-M   'P 1'
#
loop_
_entity.id
_entity.type
_entity.pdbx_description
1 polymer ?
#
loop_
_entity_poly.entity_id
_entity_poly.type
_entity_poly.pdbx_seq_one_letter_code
_entity_poly.pdbx_strand_id
1 'polypeptide(L)'
;MVLLDLLLLFLALLFVGGLVWMSRKKIAKIKRSGVRKGIGARTNILHKVAMEAAEEVMPESHWISPPEEKSAEKKVTLPEIPFSYGDTRIVAMARDPYWLFAYWEIGEAFKDEIRRRYGAQAWDSARLVLKVYDATNLYFYESRQAMEIAIDKFANNWYIYTGQPNHSYLVELGGVLPDGTYFLIARSDIVTTPRDDVSEVVNLEWLLPTEYEKVLYGRFAGAGPGSPGFLKEMAHKEAARKREAYISSPLNW
;
A
#
# COMPACT_ATOMS: atom_id res chain seq x y z
N MET A 1 15.50 -21.16 47.97
CA MET A 1 14.81 -21.34 46.68
C MET A 1 13.28 -21.36 46.78
N VAL A 2 12.65 -21.08 47.94
CA VAL A 2 11.17 -21.23 48.08
C VAL A 2 10.43 -19.89 48.16
N LEU A 3 11.14 -18.77 48.38
CA LEU A 3 10.52 -17.45 48.59
C LEU A 3 10.26 -16.69 47.27
N LEU A 4 11.09 -16.91 46.25
CA LEU A 4 10.97 -16.29 44.92
C LEU A 4 9.83 -16.89 44.10
N ASP A 5 9.60 -18.20 44.24
CA ASP A 5 8.52 -18.90 43.53
C ASP A 5 7.13 -18.50 44.06
N LEU A 6 7.01 -18.23 45.36
CA LEU A 6 5.75 -17.77 45.95
C LEU A 6 5.39 -16.33 45.51
N LEU A 7 6.41 -15.47 45.30
CA LEU A 7 6.23 -14.11 44.80
C LEU A 7 5.73 -14.11 43.34
N LEU A 8 6.29 -14.99 42.50
CA LEU A 8 5.87 -15.14 41.10
C LEU A 8 4.42 -15.64 40.98
N LEU A 9 4.01 -16.57 41.84
CA LEU A 9 2.64 -17.09 41.85
C LEU A 9 1.62 -16.03 42.29
N PHE A 10 1.99 -15.15 43.22
CA PHE A 10 1.14 -14.03 43.65
C PHE A 10 0.98 -12.96 42.56
N LEU A 11 2.06 -12.63 41.84
CA LEU A 11 2.04 -11.69 40.71
C LEU A 11 1.18 -12.21 39.54
N ALA A 12 1.24 -13.51 39.25
CA ALA A 12 0.39 -14.14 38.24
C ALA A 12 -1.11 -14.05 38.57
N LEU A 13 -1.48 -14.23 39.84
CA LEU A 13 -2.87 -14.11 40.31
C LEU A 13 -3.42 -12.68 40.19
N LEU A 14 -2.60 -11.66 40.44
CA LEU A 14 -3.00 -10.26 40.24
C LEU A 14 -3.18 -9.90 38.77
N PHE A 15 -2.37 -10.46 37.87
CA PHE A 15 -2.47 -10.18 36.44
C PHE A 15 -3.71 -10.82 35.79
N VAL A 16 -4.09 -12.03 36.22
CA VAL A 16 -5.31 -12.72 35.75
C VAL A 16 -6.58 -12.09 36.35
N GLY A 17 -6.53 -11.61 37.59
CA GLY A 17 -7.66 -10.91 38.23
C GLY A 17 -7.90 -9.49 37.72
N GLY A 18 -6.86 -8.78 37.27
CA GLY A 18 -6.96 -7.40 36.78
C GLY A 18 -7.56 -7.24 35.39
N LEU A 19 -7.47 -8.26 34.54
CA LEU A 19 -7.89 -8.17 33.13
C LEU A 19 -9.39 -8.38 32.91
N VAL A 20 -10.11 -8.97 33.88
CA VAL A 20 -11.55 -9.27 33.79
C VAL A 20 -12.44 -8.11 34.26
N TRP A 21 -11.88 -7.05 34.86
CA TRP A 21 -12.64 -5.90 35.39
C TRP A 21 -12.76 -4.69 34.43
N MET A 22 -12.31 -4.78 33.17
CA MET A 22 -12.37 -3.63 32.24
C MET A 22 -13.33 -3.78 31.05
N SER A 23 -14.41 -4.55 31.18
CA SER A 23 -15.47 -4.56 30.16
C SER A 23 -16.87 -4.48 30.77
N ARG A 24 -17.39 -3.24 30.86
CA ARG A 24 -18.82 -2.88 30.90
C ARG A 24 -18.97 -1.36 31.09
N LYS A 25 -19.08 -0.59 30.00
CA LYS A 25 -19.66 0.77 30.05
C LYS A 25 -20.82 0.88 29.05
N LYS A 26 -22.00 1.16 29.59
CA LYS A 26 -23.29 1.32 28.90
C LYS A 26 -23.36 2.68 28.19
N ILE A 27 -23.97 2.71 27.01
CA ILE A 27 -24.30 3.92 26.26
C ILE A 27 -25.69 4.40 26.71
N ALA A 28 -25.80 5.67 27.12
CA ALA A 28 -27.05 6.30 27.56
C ALA A 28 -27.66 7.17 26.44
N LYS A 29 -28.95 6.94 26.13
CA LYS A 29 -29.80 7.77 25.26
C LYS A 29 -30.25 9.03 26.02
N ILE A 30 -30.06 10.21 25.42
CA ILE A 30 -30.63 11.47 25.92
C ILE A 30 -31.80 11.90 25.01
N LYS A 31 -32.93 12.18 25.64
CA LYS A 31 -34.23 12.58 25.09
C LYS A 31 -34.56 13.96 25.68
N ARG A 32 -34.91 14.95 24.85
CA ARG A 32 -35.59 16.22 25.25
C ARG A 32 -36.46 16.63 24.06
N SER A 33 -37.79 16.47 24.05
CA SER A 33 -38.88 17.17 24.77
C SER A 33 -38.88 18.69 24.53
N GLY A 34 -39.80 19.14 23.66
CA GLY A 34 -40.05 20.55 23.36
C GLY A 34 -40.99 21.25 24.35
N VAL A 35 -41.11 22.57 24.19
CA VAL A 35 -42.10 23.42 24.86
C VAL A 35 -42.68 24.42 23.86
N ARG A 36 -44.02 24.51 23.87
CA ARG A 36 -44.91 25.35 23.04
C ARG A 36 -45.16 26.73 23.64
N LYS A 37 -45.57 27.70 22.79
CA LYS A 37 -46.69 28.69 22.89
C LYS A 37 -46.43 29.80 21.85
N GLY A 38 -47.35 30.39 21.08
CA GLY A 38 -48.81 30.33 21.01
C GLY A 38 -49.38 31.70 20.56
N ILE A 39 -49.74 31.83 19.27
CA ILE A 39 -50.92 32.47 18.62
C ILE A 39 -51.29 33.96 18.83
N GLY A 40 -51.57 34.64 17.69
CA GLY A 40 -52.60 35.69 17.50
C GLY A 40 -52.13 36.83 16.59
N ALA A 41 -52.86 37.42 15.63
CA ALA A 41 -54.20 37.24 15.08
C ALA A 41 -54.29 37.99 13.72
N ARG A 42 -54.89 37.33 12.71
CA ARG A 42 -55.87 37.83 11.71
C ARG A 42 -55.84 39.32 11.27
N THR A 43 -55.76 39.54 9.95
CA THR A 43 -56.76 40.31 9.15
C THR A 43 -56.61 39.99 7.65
N ASN A 44 -57.73 40.11 6.94
CA ASN A 44 -58.03 39.61 5.59
C ASN A 44 -57.96 40.72 4.52
N ILE A 45 -57.77 40.30 3.24
CA ILE A 45 -58.20 40.96 1.97
C ILE A 45 -57.29 42.12 1.47
N LEU A 46 -56.77 42.24 0.21
CA LEU A 46 -57.17 41.80 -1.14
C LEU A 46 -55.92 41.83 -2.08
N HIS A 47 -56.06 41.23 -3.27
CA HIS A 47 -55.33 41.42 -4.55
C HIS A 47 -54.33 40.34 -5.01
N LYS A 48 -54.83 39.56 -5.98
CA LYS A 48 -54.18 38.59 -6.87
C LYS A 48 -52.79 39.03 -7.37
N VAL A 49 -51.78 38.23 -7.05
CA VAL A 49 -50.88 37.59 -8.02
C VAL A 49 -50.58 36.21 -7.44
N ALA A 50 -51.16 35.15 -8.00
CA ALA A 50 -50.77 33.78 -7.65
C ALA A 50 -49.42 33.49 -8.32
N MET A 51 -48.33 33.96 -7.72
CA MET A 51 -47.08 33.24 -7.82
C MET A 51 -47.24 32.05 -6.89
N GLU A 52 -47.59 30.92 -7.47
CA GLU A 52 -47.42 29.61 -6.84
C GLU A 52 -45.96 29.54 -6.39
N ALA A 53 -45.76 29.71 -5.08
CA ALA A 53 -44.53 29.30 -4.43
C ALA A 53 -44.46 27.81 -4.66
N ALA A 54 -43.64 27.41 -5.63
CA ALA A 54 -43.28 26.03 -5.89
C ALA A 54 -42.70 25.49 -4.58
N GLU A 55 -43.53 24.77 -3.83
CA GLU A 55 -43.03 23.72 -2.98
C GLU A 55 -42.35 22.76 -3.95
N GLU A 56 -41.02 22.84 -4.02
CA GLU A 56 -40.20 21.85 -4.70
C GLU A 56 -40.40 20.53 -3.95
N VAL A 57 -41.53 19.88 -4.25
CA VAL A 57 -41.71 18.46 -4.08
C VAL A 57 -40.67 17.86 -5.00
N MET A 58 -39.51 17.55 -4.43
CA MET A 58 -38.56 16.65 -5.05
C MET A 58 -39.38 15.42 -5.44
N PRO A 59 -39.56 15.12 -6.74
CA PRO A 59 -40.22 13.87 -7.09
C PRO A 59 -39.40 12.76 -6.45
N GLU A 60 -40.05 11.82 -5.77
CA GLU A 60 -39.39 10.58 -5.40
C GLU A 60 -38.74 10.08 -6.68
N SER A 61 -37.41 9.98 -6.66
CA SER A 61 -36.66 9.44 -7.77
C SER A 61 -37.05 7.98 -7.91
N HIS A 62 -38.16 7.72 -8.61
CA HIS A 62 -38.36 6.50 -9.35
C HIS A 62 -37.26 6.53 -10.40
N TRP A 63 -36.08 6.06 -9.99
CA TRP A 63 -35.18 5.44 -10.93
C TRP A 63 -36.06 4.41 -11.65
N ILE A 64 -36.38 4.68 -12.91
CA ILE A 64 -36.89 3.62 -13.76
C ILE A 64 -35.61 2.93 -14.17
N SER A 65 -35.31 1.79 -13.53
CA SER A 65 -34.27 0.91 -14.05
C SER A 65 -34.57 0.71 -15.54
N PRO A 66 -33.62 0.99 -16.45
CA PRO A 66 -33.77 0.57 -17.83
C PRO A 66 -34.20 -0.90 -17.85
N PRO A 67 -35.06 -1.33 -18.79
CA PRO A 67 -35.45 -2.73 -18.87
C PRO A 67 -34.18 -3.57 -18.79
N GLU A 68 -34.13 -4.53 -17.85
CA GLU A 68 -33.11 -5.55 -17.84
C GLU A 68 -33.26 -6.33 -19.16
N GLU A 69 -32.64 -5.82 -20.23
CA GLU A 69 -32.25 -6.65 -21.33
C GLU A 69 -31.38 -7.70 -20.68
N LYS A 70 -31.89 -8.94 -20.68
CA LYS A 70 -31.11 -10.13 -20.41
C LYS A 70 -30.04 -10.22 -21.48
N SER A 71 -29.01 -9.38 -21.38
CA SER A 71 -27.76 -9.55 -22.06
C SER A 71 -27.25 -10.89 -21.55
N ALA A 72 -27.40 -11.92 -22.37
CA ALA A 72 -26.77 -13.20 -22.12
C ALA A 72 -25.28 -12.88 -21.89
N GLU A 73 -24.85 -12.91 -20.63
CA GLU A 73 -23.46 -12.75 -20.25
C GLU A 73 -22.71 -13.88 -20.95
N LYS A 74 -22.12 -13.56 -22.10
CA LYS A 74 -21.24 -14.46 -22.80
C LYS A 74 -20.03 -14.61 -21.89
N LYS A 75 -20.02 -15.66 -21.08
CA LYS A 75 -18.93 -16.00 -20.17
C LYS A 75 -17.64 -16.02 -20.99
N VAL A 76 -16.85 -14.97 -20.87
CA VAL A 76 -15.58 -14.85 -21.59
C VAL A 76 -14.65 -15.86 -20.93
N THR A 77 -14.49 -17.02 -21.55
CA THR A 77 -13.47 -17.99 -21.14
C THR A 77 -12.12 -17.40 -21.54
N LEU A 78 -11.40 -16.86 -20.57
CA LEU A 78 -10.04 -16.38 -20.77
C LEU A 78 -9.14 -17.59 -21.08
N PRO A 79 -8.15 -17.44 -21.98
CA PRO A 79 -7.15 -18.47 -22.19
C PRO A 79 -6.39 -18.74 -20.89
N GLU A 80 -6.12 -20.02 -20.61
CA GLU A 80 -5.33 -20.41 -19.45
C GLU A 80 -3.88 -19.97 -19.64
N ILE A 81 -3.28 -19.44 -18.56
CA ILE A 81 -1.88 -19.02 -18.56
C ILE A 81 -1.03 -20.30 -18.52
N PRO A 82 -0.06 -20.47 -19.44
CA PRO A 82 0.79 -21.64 -19.43
C PRO A 82 1.67 -21.67 -18.18
N PHE A 83 1.97 -22.88 -17.70
CA PHE A 83 2.84 -23.07 -16.52
C PHE A 83 4.30 -22.65 -16.78
N SER A 84 4.75 -22.72 -18.03
CA SER A 84 6.12 -22.43 -18.47
C SER A 84 6.09 -21.93 -19.92
N TYR A 85 7.02 -21.04 -20.25
CA TYR A 85 7.14 -20.40 -21.56
C TYR A 85 8.25 -21.02 -22.43
N GLY A 86 9.04 -21.95 -21.89
CA GLY A 86 10.17 -22.61 -22.55
C GLY A 86 11.45 -21.78 -22.55
N ASP A 87 11.43 -20.60 -21.93
CA ASP A 87 12.57 -19.70 -21.88
C ASP A 87 13.54 -20.08 -20.75
N THR A 88 14.83 -19.82 -20.98
CA THR A 88 15.86 -19.96 -19.93
C THR A 88 16.18 -18.58 -19.39
N ARG A 89 15.69 -18.27 -18.18
CA ARG A 89 15.89 -16.97 -17.55
C ARG A 89 15.81 -17.06 -16.03
N ILE A 90 16.46 -16.13 -15.35
CA ILE A 90 16.31 -15.88 -13.92
C ILE A 90 15.96 -14.42 -13.71
N VAL A 91 15.02 -14.17 -12.81
CA VAL A 91 14.61 -12.84 -12.38
C VAL A 91 14.78 -12.77 -10.87
N ALA A 92 15.44 -11.71 -10.41
CA ALA A 92 15.57 -11.39 -9.00
C ALA A 92 14.79 -10.10 -8.70
N MET A 93 14.25 -9.98 -7.49
CA MET A 93 13.50 -8.83 -7.02
C MET A 93 13.79 -8.58 -5.55
N ALA A 94 13.84 -7.31 -5.14
CA ALA A 94 13.93 -6.96 -3.73
C ALA A 94 12.58 -7.23 -3.05
N ARG A 95 12.59 -8.02 -1.97
CA ARG A 95 11.40 -8.27 -1.16
C ARG A 95 11.33 -7.27 0.00
N ASP A 96 12.43 -7.11 0.70
CA ASP A 96 12.60 -6.19 1.83
C ASP A 96 14.09 -5.77 1.89
N PRO A 97 14.51 -4.90 2.83
CA PRO A 97 15.90 -4.44 2.89
C PRO A 97 16.94 -5.57 2.94
N TYR A 98 16.62 -6.75 3.49
CA TYR A 98 17.57 -7.84 3.71
C TYR A 98 17.28 -9.10 2.91
N TRP A 99 16.19 -9.14 2.13
CA TRP A 99 15.79 -10.32 1.38
C TRP A 99 15.55 -10.01 -0.10
N LEU A 100 16.05 -10.91 -0.94
CA LEU A 100 15.69 -11.01 -2.35
C LEU A 100 14.76 -12.20 -2.57
N PHE A 101 13.87 -12.05 -3.53
CA PHE A 101 13.12 -13.15 -4.11
C PHE A 101 13.63 -13.38 -5.53
N ALA A 102 14.03 -14.61 -5.84
CA ALA A 102 14.44 -15.00 -7.17
C ALA A 102 13.53 -16.11 -7.70
N TYR A 103 13.18 -16.05 -8.98
CA TYR A 103 12.51 -17.12 -9.68
C TYR A 103 13.14 -17.32 -11.05
N TRP A 104 13.08 -18.54 -11.55
CA TRP A 104 13.72 -18.89 -12.81
C TRP A 104 12.95 -19.98 -13.54
N GLU A 105 13.25 -20.05 -14.82
CA GLU A 105 12.78 -21.08 -15.72
C GLU A 105 13.99 -21.59 -16.52
N ILE A 106 14.04 -22.90 -16.75
CA ILE A 106 15.12 -23.54 -17.53
C ILE A 106 14.46 -24.33 -18.64
N GLY A 107 14.56 -23.82 -19.86
CA GLY A 107 14.01 -24.45 -21.04
C GLY A 107 14.69 -25.78 -21.35
N GLU A 108 13.94 -26.72 -21.92
CA GLU A 108 14.48 -28.03 -22.32
C GLU A 108 15.59 -27.91 -23.37
N ALA A 109 15.51 -26.92 -24.26
CA ALA A 109 16.54 -26.64 -25.27
C ALA A 109 17.93 -26.39 -24.64
N PHE A 110 17.97 -25.69 -23.50
CA PHE A 110 19.22 -25.44 -22.78
C PHE A 110 19.75 -26.74 -22.15
N LYS A 111 18.87 -27.55 -21.55
CA LYS A 111 19.25 -28.86 -20.98
C LYS A 111 19.84 -29.77 -22.06
N ASP A 112 19.26 -29.78 -23.24
CA ASP A 112 19.75 -30.55 -24.39
C ASP A 112 21.08 -30.01 -24.92
N GLU A 113 21.32 -28.70 -24.87
CA GLU A 113 22.64 -28.13 -25.16
C GLU A 113 23.69 -28.63 -24.16
N ILE A 114 23.39 -28.62 -22.86
CA ILE A 114 24.30 -29.13 -21.83
C ILE A 114 24.60 -30.61 -22.02
N ARG A 115 23.58 -31.43 -22.32
CA ARG A 115 23.76 -32.87 -22.63
C ARG A 115 24.65 -33.09 -23.84
N ARG A 116 24.54 -32.25 -24.88
CA ARG A 116 25.39 -32.34 -26.07
C ARG A 116 26.82 -31.89 -25.80
N ARG A 117 27.01 -30.83 -25.00
CA ARG A 117 28.34 -30.25 -24.74
C ARG A 117 29.16 -31.06 -23.75
N TYR A 118 28.54 -31.60 -22.70
CA TYR A 118 29.23 -32.22 -21.57
C TYR A 118 28.90 -33.72 -21.40
N GLY A 119 28.02 -34.27 -22.24
CA GLY A 119 27.64 -35.69 -22.24
C GLY A 119 26.21 -35.94 -21.77
N ALA A 120 25.65 -37.09 -22.16
CA ALA A 120 24.21 -37.39 -22.00
C ALA A 120 23.70 -37.27 -20.55
N GLN A 121 24.54 -37.56 -19.56
CA GLN A 121 24.21 -37.51 -18.12
C GLN A 121 24.65 -36.20 -17.44
N ALA A 122 25.23 -35.25 -18.18
CA ALA A 122 25.79 -34.04 -17.60
C ALA A 122 24.73 -33.20 -16.88
N TRP A 123 23.56 -33.01 -17.51
CA TRP A 123 22.47 -32.27 -16.89
C TRP A 123 21.98 -32.94 -15.60
N ASP A 124 21.79 -34.27 -15.63
CA ASP A 124 21.21 -35.00 -14.49
C ASP A 124 22.19 -35.11 -13.31
N SER A 125 23.48 -35.19 -13.59
CA SER A 125 24.54 -35.25 -12.57
C SER A 125 24.99 -33.89 -12.03
N ALA A 126 24.68 -32.78 -12.72
CA ALA A 126 25.06 -31.44 -12.27
C ALA A 126 24.31 -31.01 -11.00
N ARG A 127 24.98 -30.34 -10.06
CA ARG A 127 24.35 -29.65 -8.93
C ARG A 127 23.98 -28.24 -9.37
N LEU A 128 22.71 -27.84 -9.20
CA LEU A 128 22.29 -26.47 -9.47
C LEU A 128 22.68 -25.56 -8.30
N VAL A 129 23.13 -24.36 -8.63
CA VAL A 129 23.60 -23.37 -7.67
C VAL A 129 23.14 -21.97 -8.06
N LEU A 130 22.77 -21.19 -7.05
CA LEU A 130 22.61 -19.74 -7.17
C LEU A 130 23.87 -19.08 -6.63
N LYS A 131 24.52 -18.26 -7.45
CA LYS A 131 25.62 -17.40 -7.02
C LYS A 131 25.12 -15.98 -6.90
N VAL A 132 25.30 -15.39 -5.72
CA VAL A 132 24.83 -14.04 -5.39
C VAL A 132 26.04 -13.14 -5.22
N TYR A 133 26.14 -12.13 -6.06
CA TYR A 133 27.22 -11.15 -6.06
C TYR A 133 26.70 -9.82 -5.51
N ASP A 134 27.46 -9.20 -4.63
CA ASP A 134 27.23 -7.82 -4.21
C ASP A 134 27.87 -6.86 -5.22
N ALA A 135 27.03 -6.26 -6.06
CA ALA A 135 27.40 -5.31 -7.11
C ALA A 135 27.34 -3.85 -6.64
N THR A 136 27.18 -3.59 -5.34
CA THR A 136 27.12 -2.24 -4.78
C THR A 136 28.40 -1.46 -5.08
N ASN A 137 28.25 -0.28 -5.69
CA ASN A 137 29.34 0.63 -6.07
C ASN A 137 30.40 0.04 -7.04
N LEU A 138 30.05 -0.97 -7.84
CA LEU A 138 31.00 -1.62 -8.74
C LEU A 138 30.59 -1.57 -10.21
N TYR A 139 31.58 -1.32 -11.06
CA TYR A 139 31.48 -1.58 -12.50
C TYR A 139 31.70 -3.06 -12.83
N PHE A 140 32.37 -3.82 -11.96
CA PHE A 140 32.73 -5.23 -12.18
C PHE A 140 32.59 -6.06 -10.89
N TYR A 141 31.54 -6.87 -10.81
CA TYR A 141 31.16 -7.67 -9.63
C TYR A 141 31.92 -9.01 -9.51
N GLU A 142 32.61 -9.46 -10.56
CA GLU A 142 33.33 -10.74 -10.58
C GLU A 142 34.55 -10.78 -9.63
N SER A 143 34.94 -9.62 -9.07
CA SER A 143 36.05 -9.48 -8.13
C SER A 143 35.70 -9.81 -6.67
N ARG A 144 34.41 -9.93 -6.34
CA ARG A 144 33.95 -10.24 -4.98
C ARG A 144 33.62 -11.71 -4.83
N GLN A 145 33.81 -12.22 -3.60
CA GLN A 145 33.36 -13.56 -3.23
C GLN A 145 31.84 -13.63 -3.35
N ALA A 146 31.35 -14.50 -4.22
CA ALA A 146 29.93 -14.77 -4.35
C ALA A 146 29.45 -15.69 -3.22
N MET A 147 28.27 -15.43 -2.69
CA MET A 147 27.56 -16.39 -1.86
C MET A 147 26.97 -17.48 -2.77
N GLU A 148 27.29 -18.73 -2.52
CA GLU A 148 26.77 -19.87 -3.26
C GLU A 148 25.68 -20.60 -2.47
N ILE A 149 24.52 -20.80 -3.07
CA ILE A 149 23.39 -21.53 -2.50
C ILE A 149 23.10 -22.73 -3.40
N ALA A 150 23.25 -23.94 -2.87
CA ALA A 150 22.84 -25.15 -3.57
C ALA A 150 21.31 -25.23 -3.60
N ILE A 151 20.75 -25.45 -4.79
CA ILE A 151 19.30 -25.57 -5.00
C ILE A 151 18.96 -26.93 -5.61
N ASP A 152 17.75 -27.39 -5.31
CA ASP A 152 17.22 -28.61 -5.89
C ASP A 152 16.80 -28.38 -7.36
N LYS A 153 16.85 -29.44 -8.19
CA LYS A 153 16.51 -29.36 -9.63
C LYS A 153 15.03 -29.08 -9.88
N PHE A 154 14.15 -29.40 -8.94
CA PHE A 154 12.72 -29.17 -9.04
C PHE A 154 12.32 -27.77 -8.53
N ALA A 155 13.24 -27.04 -7.89
CA ALA A 155 13.00 -25.66 -7.46
C ALA A 155 13.02 -24.71 -8.66
N ASN A 156 12.04 -23.81 -8.69
CA ASN A 156 11.91 -22.73 -9.69
C ASN A 156 11.94 -21.33 -9.05
N ASN A 157 12.08 -21.26 -7.73
CA ASN A 157 12.18 -20.01 -6.98
C ASN A 157 12.94 -20.20 -5.66
N TRP A 158 13.39 -19.08 -5.08
CA TRP A 158 14.08 -19.05 -3.80
C TRP A 158 13.98 -17.69 -3.11
N TYR A 159 14.09 -17.70 -1.79
CA TYR A 159 14.30 -16.51 -0.97
C TYR A 159 15.75 -16.45 -0.49
N ILE A 160 16.43 -15.36 -0.80
CA ILE A 160 17.85 -15.17 -0.55
C ILE A 160 18.00 -14.10 0.52
N TYR A 161 18.60 -14.44 1.66
CA TYR A 161 18.97 -13.47 2.68
C TYR A 161 20.30 -12.81 2.31
N THR A 162 20.30 -11.50 2.16
CA THR A 162 21.49 -10.73 1.75
C THR A 162 22.23 -10.09 2.92
N GLY A 163 21.54 -9.86 4.05
CA GLY A 163 22.11 -9.34 5.29
C GLY A 163 22.49 -7.85 5.28
N GLN A 164 22.49 -7.17 4.13
CA GLN A 164 22.78 -5.74 4.03
C GLN A 164 21.64 -4.98 3.31
N PRO A 165 21.11 -3.90 3.92
CA PRO A 165 20.10 -3.04 3.33
C PRO A 165 20.74 -2.01 2.39
N ASN A 166 19.98 -1.46 1.43
CA ASN A 166 20.49 -0.47 0.48
C ASN A 166 21.70 -0.95 -0.36
N HIS A 167 21.69 -2.22 -0.74
CA HIS A 167 22.75 -2.84 -1.55
C HIS A 167 22.20 -3.36 -2.87
N SER A 168 23.05 -3.33 -3.90
CA SER A 168 22.74 -3.84 -5.23
C SER A 168 23.32 -5.24 -5.40
N TYR A 169 22.49 -6.18 -5.85
CA TYR A 169 22.85 -7.59 -6.00
C TYR A 169 22.62 -8.08 -7.43
N LEU A 170 23.45 -9.03 -7.84
CA LEU A 170 23.30 -9.78 -9.08
C LEU A 170 23.22 -11.27 -8.74
N VAL A 171 22.24 -11.98 -9.32
CA VAL A 171 22.06 -13.41 -9.10
C VAL A 171 22.34 -14.16 -10.38
N GLU A 172 23.22 -15.15 -10.30
CA GLU A 172 23.49 -16.10 -11.37
C GLU A 172 22.92 -17.47 -11.02
N LEU A 173 22.18 -18.03 -11.96
CA LEU A 173 21.80 -19.43 -11.97
C LEU A 173 22.85 -20.21 -12.75
N GLY A 174 23.47 -21.20 -12.10
CA GLY A 174 24.48 -22.04 -12.71
C GLY A 174 24.35 -23.49 -12.31
N GLY A 175 25.13 -24.34 -12.98
CA GLY A 175 25.31 -25.73 -12.61
C GLY A 175 26.78 -26.06 -12.42
N VAL A 176 27.07 -26.95 -11.47
CA VAL A 176 28.40 -27.51 -11.22
C VAL A 176 28.36 -28.99 -11.55
N LEU A 177 29.17 -29.41 -12.52
CA LEU A 177 29.31 -30.80 -12.90
C LEU A 177 30.13 -31.59 -11.85
N PRO A 178 30.06 -32.94 -11.85
CA PRO A 178 30.83 -33.76 -10.92
C PRO A 178 32.36 -33.60 -11.02
N ASP A 179 32.86 -33.14 -12.16
CA ASP A 179 34.26 -32.80 -12.40
C ASP A 179 34.67 -31.43 -11.81
N GLY A 180 33.71 -30.67 -11.26
CA GLY A 180 33.91 -29.33 -10.73
C GLY A 180 33.72 -28.21 -11.76
N THR A 181 33.42 -28.53 -13.02
CA THR A 181 33.21 -27.54 -14.07
C THR A 181 31.91 -26.77 -13.82
N TYR A 182 32.01 -25.45 -13.71
CA TYR A 182 30.86 -24.56 -13.60
C TYR A 182 30.37 -24.13 -14.98
N PHE A 183 29.05 -24.20 -15.22
CA PHE A 183 28.41 -23.61 -16.38
C PHE A 183 27.31 -22.63 -15.95
N LEU A 184 27.28 -21.47 -16.59
CA LEU A 184 26.24 -20.47 -16.38
C LEU A 184 24.97 -20.87 -17.16
N ILE A 185 23.82 -20.78 -16.51
CA ILE A 185 22.50 -21.02 -17.12
C ILE A 185 21.87 -19.68 -17.51
N ALA A 186 21.71 -18.80 -16.53
CA ALA A 186 21.13 -17.48 -16.73
C ALA A 186 21.64 -16.50 -15.66
N ARG A 187 21.57 -15.20 -15.96
CA ARG A 187 21.96 -14.12 -15.06
C ARG A 187 20.81 -13.12 -14.95
N SER A 188 20.53 -12.65 -13.73
CA SER A 188 19.48 -11.65 -13.49
C SER A 188 19.97 -10.25 -13.83
N ASP A 189 19.04 -9.30 -13.88
CA ASP A 189 19.41 -7.88 -13.76
C ASP A 189 19.93 -7.56 -12.35
N ILE A 190 20.56 -6.39 -12.22
CA ILE A 190 21.00 -5.87 -10.93
C ILE A 190 19.78 -5.35 -10.17
N VAL A 191 19.64 -5.80 -8.93
CA VAL A 191 18.51 -5.47 -8.06
C VAL A 191 19.01 -4.78 -6.81
N THR A 192 18.46 -3.61 -6.51
CA THR A 192 18.82 -2.84 -5.31
C THR A 192 17.78 -3.03 -4.22
N THR A 193 18.23 -3.44 -3.02
CA THR A 193 17.36 -3.52 -1.84
C THR A 193 17.04 -2.13 -1.31
N PRO A 194 15.85 -1.92 -0.73
CA PRO A 194 15.53 -0.65 -0.09
C PRO A 194 16.39 -0.40 1.16
N ARG A 195 16.42 0.87 1.62
CA ARG A 195 16.96 1.24 2.93
C ARG A 195 16.08 0.68 4.06
N ASP A 196 16.69 0.37 5.20
CA ASP A 196 16.02 -0.02 6.44
C ASP A 196 15.83 1.16 7.43
N ASP A 197 16.32 2.34 7.07
CA ASP A 197 16.24 3.56 7.87
C ASP A 197 15.23 4.57 7.30
N VAL A 198 14.78 5.50 8.14
CA VAL A 198 13.96 6.64 7.72
C VAL A 198 14.76 7.57 6.82
N SER A 199 14.05 8.19 5.87
CA SER A 199 14.65 9.19 4.99
C SER A 199 15.17 10.39 5.82
N GLU A 200 16.41 10.80 5.55
CA GLU A 200 16.99 12.05 6.05
C GLU A 200 16.30 13.29 5.47
N VAL A 201 15.58 13.13 4.35
CA VAL A 201 14.77 14.18 3.74
C VAL A 201 13.47 14.30 4.54
N VAL A 202 13.50 15.14 5.57
CA VAL A 202 12.34 15.49 6.42
C VAL A 202 11.42 16.52 5.73
N ASN A 203 11.90 17.16 4.66
CA ASN A 203 11.25 18.36 4.13
C ASN A 203 10.05 18.01 3.23
N LEU A 204 8.88 18.46 3.68
CA LEU A 204 7.54 18.20 3.17
C LEU A 204 7.15 19.14 2.02
N GLU A 205 8.05 19.39 1.07
CA GLU A 205 7.69 20.23 -0.10
C GLU A 205 6.52 19.60 -0.89
N TRP A 206 6.25 18.31 -0.66
CA TRP A 206 5.10 17.55 -1.17
C TRP A 206 3.80 17.60 -0.35
N LEU A 207 3.71 18.40 0.73
CA LEU A 207 2.47 18.55 1.52
C LEU A 207 1.96 19.98 1.66
N LEU A 208 2.66 20.97 1.12
CA LEU A 208 2.14 22.33 1.08
C LEU A 208 1.67 22.60 -0.34
N PRO A 209 0.34 22.68 -0.57
CA PRO A 209 -0.15 23.21 -1.84
C PRO A 209 0.58 24.53 -2.11
N THR A 210 1.25 24.60 -3.25
CA THR A 210 1.86 25.83 -3.74
C THR A 210 0.81 26.94 -3.79
N GLU A 211 1.21 28.21 -3.81
CA GLU A 211 0.24 29.32 -3.95
C GLU A 211 -0.66 29.15 -5.20
N TYR A 212 -0.13 28.52 -6.26
CA TYR A 212 -0.88 28.16 -7.45
C TYR A 212 -1.95 27.09 -7.18
N GLU A 213 -1.59 26.02 -6.47
CA GLU A 213 -2.55 24.98 -6.08
C GLU A 213 -3.58 25.52 -5.09
N LYS A 214 -3.21 26.42 -4.18
CA LYS A 214 -4.17 27.12 -3.29
C LYS A 214 -5.18 27.95 -4.08
N VAL A 215 -4.77 28.61 -5.17
CA VAL A 215 -5.70 29.33 -6.07
C VAL A 215 -6.59 28.35 -6.82
N LEU A 216 -6.05 27.24 -7.30
CA LEU A 216 -6.81 26.20 -8.01
C LEU A 216 -7.85 25.55 -7.07
N TYR A 217 -7.41 25.06 -5.91
CA TYR A 217 -8.27 24.49 -4.87
C TYR A 217 -9.22 25.53 -4.28
N GLY A 218 -8.82 26.79 -4.14
CA GLY A 218 -9.69 27.89 -3.70
C GLY A 218 -10.78 28.22 -4.74
N ARG A 219 -10.48 28.11 -6.03
CA ARG A 219 -11.44 28.25 -7.13
C ARG A 219 -12.45 27.09 -7.19
N PHE A 220 -12.02 25.89 -6.81
CA PHE A 220 -12.89 24.71 -6.71
C PHE A 220 -13.58 24.54 -5.35
N ALA A 221 -13.09 25.20 -4.28
CA ALA A 221 -13.72 25.21 -2.96
C ALA A 221 -15.09 25.91 -2.94
N GLY A 222 -15.42 26.67 -3.98
CA GLY A 222 -16.77 27.20 -4.22
C GLY A 222 -17.70 26.26 -4.99
N ALA A 223 -17.23 25.10 -5.46
CA ALA A 223 -17.94 24.26 -6.44
C ALA A 223 -18.09 22.77 -6.04
N GLY A 224 -17.85 22.38 -4.79
CA GLY A 224 -18.09 21.01 -4.33
C GLY A 224 -17.68 20.73 -2.89
N PRO A 225 -18.13 19.60 -2.29
CA PRO A 225 -17.96 19.31 -0.87
C PRO A 225 -16.48 19.09 -0.51
N GLY A 226 -15.83 20.13 -0.01
CA GLY A 226 -14.49 20.05 0.59
C GLY A 226 -14.52 19.27 1.91
N SER A 227 -13.34 18.79 2.33
CA SER A 227 -13.24 18.02 3.58
C SER A 227 -13.68 18.89 4.79
N PRO A 228 -14.40 18.32 5.77
CA PRO A 228 -14.87 19.07 6.94
C PRO A 228 -13.74 19.75 7.75
N GLY A 229 -12.54 19.18 7.73
CA GLY A 229 -11.35 19.75 8.37
C GLY A 229 -10.87 21.04 7.72
N PHE A 230 -10.85 21.07 6.38
CA PHE A 230 -10.43 22.23 5.60
C PHE A 230 -11.41 23.40 5.74
N LEU A 231 -12.73 23.13 5.73
CA LEU A 231 -13.77 24.14 5.93
C LEU A 231 -13.68 24.80 7.31
N LYS A 232 -13.38 24.00 8.35
CA LYS A 232 -13.23 24.50 9.72
C LYS A 232 -12.01 25.40 9.85
N GLU A 233 -10.89 25.04 9.22
CA GLU A 233 -9.67 25.85 9.23
C GLU A 233 -9.86 27.19 8.52
N MET A 234 -10.52 27.21 7.37
CA MET A 234 -10.84 28.43 6.62
C MET A 234 -11.75 29.36 7.43
N ALA A 235 -12.78 28.82 8.09
CA ALA A 235 -13.66 29.60 8.96
C ALA A 235 -12.91 30.20 10.17
N HIS A 236 -11.96 29.48 10.76
CA HIS A 236 -11.12 30.00 11.84
C HIS A 236 -10.20 31.14 11.36
N LYS A 237 -9.61 31.01 10.16
CA LYS A 237 -8.78 32.06 9.55
C LYS A 237 -9.58 33.32 9.20
N GLU A 238 -10.80 33.18 8.67
CA GLU A 238 -11.68 34.32 8.42
C GLU A 238 -12.11 35.03 9.71
N ALA A 239 -12.41 34.26 10.76
CA ALA A 239 -12.75 34.82 12.07
C ALA A 239 -11.57 35.58 12.69
N ALA A 240 -10.33 35.08 12.54
CA ALA A 240 -9.12 35.76 12.97
C ALA A 240 -8.91 37.07 12.18
N ARG A 241 -9.04 37.03 10.84
CA ARG A 241 -8.93 38.22 9.98
C ARG A 241 -9.96 39.29 10.30
N LYS A 242 -11.21 38.90 10.59
CA LYS A 242 -12.27 39.84 11.04
C LYS A 242 -11.98 40.42 12.41
N ARG A 243 -11.33 39.65 13.31
CA ARG A 243 -10.88 40.13 14.62
C ARG A 243 -9.76 41.16 14.50
N GLU A 244 -8.79 40.91 13.62
CA GLU A 244 -7.70 41.85 13.31
C GLU A 244 -8.21 43.13 12.66
N ALA A 245 -9.15 43.03 11.71
CA ALA A 245 -9.80 44.19 11.10
C ALA A 245 -10.63 45.03 12.10
N TYR A 246 -11.05 44.44 13.23
CA TYR A 246 -11.73 45.16 14.32
C TYR A 246 -10.75 45.80 15.32
N ILE A 247 -9.47 45.41 15.30
CA ILE A 247 -8.43 45.94 16.20
C ILE A 247 -7.68 47.12 15.56
N SER A 248 -7.74 47.28 14.23
CA SER A 248 -7.15 48.43 13.53
C SER A 248 -8.20 49.38 12.92
N SER A 249 -8.92 50.10 13.78
CA SER A 249 -9.30 51.49 13.48
C SER A 249 -9.64 52.24 14.77
N PRO A 250 -8.73 53.10 15.22
CA PRO A 250 -9.11 54.50 15.30
C PRO A 250 -7.95 55.41 14.86
N LEU A 251 -8.09 56.09 13.73
CA LEU A 251 -7.61 57.47 13.53
C LEU A 251 -8.18 57.99 12.21
N ASN A 252 -9.36 58.62 12.30
CA ASN A 252 -9.75 59.61 11.29
C ASN A 252 -8.87 60.84 11.52
N TRP A 253 -8.11 61.25 10.51
CA TRP A 253 -7.68 62.62 10.31
C TRP A 253 -8.53 63.23 9.20
#